data_AF-K3V707-F1
#
_entry.id   AF-K3V707-F1
#
_cell.length_a   1.000
_cell.length_b   1.000
_cell.length_c   1.000
_cell.angle_alpha   90.00
_cell.angle_beta   90.00
_cell.angle_gamma   90.00
#
_symmetry.space_group_name_H-M   'P 1'
#
loop_
_entity.id
_entity.type
_entity.pdbx_description
1 polymer ?
#
loop_
_entity_poly.entity_id
_entity_poly.type
_entity_poly.pdbx_seq_one_letter_code
_entity_poly.pdbx_strand_id
1 'polypeptide(L)'
;MSFRGGSRGRGGSGFGGRGGGRGGFQQRDMGPPAQILEMGKFMHACEGEMVCESINPKVPHFNAQIFLENKTAVGKVDEVLGPINQVFFTIKPTEGIQATSFKEGDKFYIGSEKLLPLDKFLPKPKPPPGAPKLKRAGGSRGGARGGRGGFGARGGGRGGFGGGRGGAG
;
A
#
# COMPACT_ATOMS: atom_id res chain seq x y z
N MET A 1 8.06 61.66 41.83
CA MET A 1 9.46 61.24 42.07
C MET A 1 9.50 59.71 42.09
N SER A 2 10.29 59.13 41.18
CA SER A 2 11.12 57.93 41.41
C SER A 2 10.56 56.50 41.50
N PHE A 3 10.70 55.79 40.36
CA PHE A 3 11.40 54.51 40.10
C PHE A 3 11.09 53.16 40.79
N ARG A 4 10.96 52.15 39.89
CA ARG A 4 11.35 50.70 39.91
C ARG A 4 10.12 49.82 39.65
N GLY A 5 10.07 48.87 38.71
CA GLY A 5 11.08 48.13 37.95
C GLY A 5 10.51 46.70 37.81
N GLY A 6 10.36 46.17 36.59
CA GLY A 6 9.66 44.89 36.40
C GLY A 6 9.89 44.23 35.04
N SER A 7 11.03 43.54 34.95
CA SER A 7 11.29 42.31 34.19
C SER A 7 11.05 42.22 32.68
N ARG A 8 12.21 42.15 31.99
CA ARG A 8 12.43 41.59 30.65
C ARG A 8 12.00 40.11 30.61
N GLY A 9 11.11 39.76 29.68
CA GLY A 9 10.85 38.37 29.28
C GLY A 9 11.43 38.09 27.90
N ARG A 10 12.72 37.73 27.84
CA ARG A 10 13.37 37.11 26.67
C ARG A 10 13.78 35.70 27.09
N GLY A 11 13.30 34.68 26.38
CA GLY A 11 13.93 33.35 26.34
C GLY A 11 13.07 32.20 26.85
N GLY A 12 13.07 31.10 26.09
CA GLY A 12 12.48 29.81 26.45
C GLY A 12 11.83 29.16 25.22
N SER A 13 12.62 28.63 24.27
CA SER A 13 13.04 27.21 24.26
C SER A 13 11.85 26.26 24.19
N GLY A 14 11.59 25.71 23.00
CA GLY A 14 10.56 24.70 22.76
C GLY A 14 10.89 23.84 21.55
N PHE A 15 12.07 23.21 21.54
CA PHE A 15 12.28 21.97 20.80
C PHE A 15 11.44 20.88 21.47
N GLY A 16 10.49 20.27 20.77
CA GLY A 16 9.78 19.11 21.29
C GLY A 16 8.48 18.83 20.55
N GLY A 17 8.48 17.83 19.66
CA GLY A 17 7.25 17.42 18.97
C GLY A 17 7.44 16.38 17.87
N ARG A 18 8.33 15.41 18.09
CA ARG A 18 8.42 14.19 17.29
C ARG A 18 7.23 13.30 17.67
N GLY A 19 6.35 13.02 16.72
CA GLY A 19 5.22 12.09 16.89
C GLY A 19 4.05 12.61 16.08
N GLY A 20 3.61 12.00 14.99
CA GLY A 20 3.34 10.59 14.84
C GLY A 20 1.99 10.55 14.12
N GLY A 21 2.01 10.35 12.80
CA GLY A 21 0.82 10.41 11.97
C GLY A 21 0.90 9.49 10.76
N ARG A 22 1.60 8.37 10.90
CA ARG A 22 1.38 7.20 10.03
C ARG A 22 0.04 6.61 10.44
N GLY A 23 -1.04 7.03 9.80
CA GLY A 23 -2.38 6.60 10.21
C GLY A 23 -3.46 6.79 9.15
N GLY A 24 -3.13 6.61 7.87
CA GLY A 24 -4.12 6.68 6.77
C GLY A 24 -4.53 5.32 6.20
N PHE A 25 -4.10 4.20 6.80
CA PHE A 25 -4.18 2.87 6.19
C PHE A 25 -4.88 1.79 7.03
N GLN A 26 -5.56 2.15 8.12
CA GLN A 26 -6.04 1.13 9.09
C GLN A 26 -7.48 1.35 9.56
N GLN A 27 -8.42 1.67 8.66
CA GLN A 27 -9.84 1.77 9.07
C GLN A 27 -10.88 1.35 8.02
N ARG A 28 -10.48 0.87 6.84
CA ARG A 28 -11.44 0.33 5.85
C ARG A 28 -11.90 -1.10 6.15
N ASP A 29 -11.43 -1.69 7.25
CA ASP A 29 -11.65 -3.09 7.59
C ASP A 29 -12.70 -3.30 8.71
N MET A 30 -13.34 -2.24 9.22
CA MET A 30 -14.28 -2.33 10.37
C MET A 30 -15.74 -2.01 10.04
N GLY A 31 -16.11 -1.91 8.76
CA GLY A 31 -17.51 -1.78 8.34
C GLY A 31 -17.98 -3.03 7.61
N PRO A 32 -19.24 -3.48 7.78
CA PRO A 32 -19.83 -4.46 6.88
C PRO A 32 -19.62 -3.98 5.43
N PRO A 33 -19.10 -4.83 4.53
CA PRO A 33 -18.82 -4.42 3.17
C PRO A 33 -20.09 -3.92 2.49
N ALA A 34 -19.96 -2.89 1.65
CA ALA A 34 -21.07 -2.29 0.93
C ALA A 34 -21.79 -3.34 0.06
N GLN A 35 -21.02 -4.28 -0.48
CA GLN A 35 -21.49 -5.39 -1.30
C GLN A 35 -20.77 -6.67 -0.89
N ILE A 36 -21.56 -7.72 -0.63
CA ILE A 36 -21.08 -9.08 -0.43
C ILE A 36 -21.29 -9.88 -1.72
N LEU A 37 -20.35 -10.74 -2.05
CA LEU A 37 -20.41 -11.66 -3.18
C LEU A 37 -20.31 -13.08 -2.69
N GLU A 38 -20.98 -14.00 -3.38
CA GLU A 38 -20.83 -15.43 -3.15
C GLU A 38 -19.37 -15.84 -3.36
N MET A 39 -18.78 -16.47 -2.34
CA MET A 39 -17.38 -16.88 -2.33
C MET A 39 -17.25 -18.39 -2.48
N GLY A 40 -17.91 -19.14 -1.61
CA GLY A 40 -17.77 -20.58 -1.59
C GLY A 40 -18.92 -21.30 -0.94
N LYS A 41 -18.90 -22.62 -1.08
CA LYS A 41 -19.84 -23.54 -0.44
C LYS A 41 -19.09 -24.37 0.60
N PHE A 42 -19.70 -24.56 1.76
CA PHE A 42 -19.19 -25.46 2.78
C PHE A 42 -19.08 -26.89 2.22
N MET A 43 -17.94 -27.54 2.45
CA MET A 43 -17.76 -28.96 2.19
C MET A 43 -17.80 -29.75 3.49
N HIS A 44 -16.81 -29.55 4.35
CA HIS A 44 -16.68 -30.25 5.63
C HIS A 44 -15.82 -29.45 6.61
N ALA A 45 -15.96 -29.78 7.89
CA ALA A 45 -15.08 -29.26 8.94
C ALA A 45 -13.78 -30.09 8.98
N CYS A 46 -12.64 -29.42 9.13
CA CYS A 46 -11.32 -30.04 9.28
C CYS A 46 -10.57 -29.34 10.42
N GLU A 47 -10.25 -30.07 11.49
CA GLU A 47 -9.47 -29.56 12.65
C GLU A 47 -10.00 -28.25 13.27
N GLY A 48 -11.32 -28.01 13.21
CA GLY A 48 -11.95 -26.79 13.72
C GLY A 48 -12.04 -25.65 12.71
N GLU A 49 -11.52 -25.83 11.49
CA GLU A 49 -11.71 -24.93 10.36
C GLU A 49 -12.80 -25.44 9.41
N MET A 50 -13.32 -24.54 8.58
CA MET A 50 -14.32 -24.86 7.56
C MET A 50 -13.64 -24.93 6.20
N VAL A 51 -13.65 -26.11 5.58
CA VAL A 51 -13.17 -26.28 4.20
C VAL A 51 -14.31 -25.93 3.25
N CYS A 52 -14.03 -25.01 2.32
CA CYS A 52 -15.00 -24.53 1.35
C CYS A 52 -14.49 -24.68 -0.08
N GLU A 53 -15.39 -25.05 -0.99
CA GLU A 53 -15.15 -25.00 -2.43
C GLU A 53 -15.45 -23.59 -2.96
N SER A 54 -14.52 -23.01 -3.71
CA SER A 54 -14.75 -21.72 -4.37
C SER A 54 -15.75 -21.86 -5.51
N ILE A 55 -16.78 -21.01 -5.47
CA ILE A 55 -17.72 -20.82 -6.59
C ILE A 55 -17.48 -19.50 -7.32
N ASN A 56 -16.42 -18.78 -6.93
CA ASN A 56 -16.03 -17.51 -7.51
C ASN A 56 -14.81 -17.69 -8.44
N PRO A 57 -14.79 -17.05 -9.62
CA PRO A 57 -13.61 -17.06 -10.50
C PRO A 57 -12.41 -16.28 -9.93
N LYS A 58 -12.61 -15.46 -8.90
CA LYS A 58 -11.56 -14.70 -8.23
C LYS A 58 -11.09 -15.41 -6.97
N VAL A 59 -9.83 -15.17 -6.61
CA VAL A 59 -9.19 -15.77 -5.43
C VAL A 59 -9.41 -14.85 -4.22
N PRO A 60 -9.81 -15.36 -3.04
CA PRO A 60 -9.99 -14.52 -1.86
C PRO A 60 -8.64 -14.02 -1.32
N HIS A 61 -8.64 -12.84 -0.70
CA HIS A 61 -7.49 -12.37 0.07
C HIS A 61 -7.32 -13.23 1.34
N PHE A 62 -6.06 -13.55 1.68
CA PHE A 62 -5.73 -14.09 3.00
C PHE A 62 -6.20 -13.15 4.12
N ASN A 63 -6.69 -13.72 5.22
CA ASN A 63 -7.29 -13.01 6.35
C ASN A 63 -8.50 -12.13 5.99
N ALA A 64 -9.12 -12.32 4.82
CA ALA A 64 -10.36 -11.61 4.51
C ALA A 64 -11.51 -12.11 5.38
N GLN A 65 -12.35 -11.19 5.85
CA GLN A 65 -13.54 -11.53 6.62
C GLN A 65 -14.57 -12.24 5.73
N ILE A 66 -15.10 -13.34 6.24
CA ILE A 66 -16.17 -14.12 5.63
C ILE A 66 -17.48 -13.89 6.39
N PHE A 67 -18.55 -13.82 5.61
CA PHE A 67 -19.89 -13.50 6.06
C PHE A 67 -20.89 -14.58 5.61
N LEU A 68 -22.02 -14.64 6.30
CA LEU A 68 -23.23 -15.29 5.81
C LEU A 68 -24.05 -14.31 4.94
N GLU A 69 -25.13 -14.81 4.33
CA GLU A 69 -26.03 -14.02 3.50
C GLU A 69 -26.61 -12.80 4.24
N ASN A 70 -26.88 -12.96 5.53
CA ASN A 70 -27.35 -11.90 6.43
C ASN A 70 -26.26 -10.89 6.85
N LYS A 71 -25.06 -10.97 6.25
CA LYS A 71 -23.87 -10.16 6.57
C LYS A 71 -23.31 -10.38 7.98
N THR A 72 -23.70 -11.44 8.68
CA THR A 72 -23.06 -11.84 9.94
C THR A 72 -21.68 -12.39 9.65
N ALA A 73 -20.66 -11.84 10.31
CA ALA A 73 -19.30 -12.32 10.25
C ALA A 73 -19.18 -13.69 10.92
N VAL A 74 -18.57 -14.66 10.24
CA VAL A 74 -18.40 -16.03 10.77
C VAL A 74 -16.94 -16.42 11.00
N GLY A 75 -16.02 -15.75 10.32
CA GLY A 75 -14.63 -16.16 10.30
C GLY A 75 -13.81 -15.36 9.32
N LYS A 76 -12.57 -15.79 9.13
CA LYS A 76 -11.64 -15.22 8.17
C LYS A 76 -10.98 -16.31 7.33
N VAL A 77 -10.60 -15.97 6.10
CA VAL A 77 -9.84 -16.89 5.24
C VAL A 77 -8.46 -17.14 5.83
N ASP A 78 -8.07 -18.40 6.02
CA ASP A 78 -6.74 -18.76 6.54
C ASP A 78 -5.85 -19.29 5.41
N GLU A 79 -6.32 -20.29 4.68
CA GLU A 79 -5.58 -20.93 3.60
C GLU A 79 -6.36 -20.93 2.28
N VAL A 80 -5.63 -20.85 1.16
CA VAL A 80 -6.17 -21.01 -0.20
C VAL A 80 -5.33 -22.09 -0.89
N LEU A 81 -6.00 -23.14 -1.36
CA LEU A 81 -5.38 -24.36 -1.86
C LEU A 81 -6.14 -24.93 -3.06
N GLY A 82 -5.67 -26.05 -3.59
CA GLY A 82 -6.26 -26.73 -4.73
C GLY A 82 -5.70 -26.28 -6.08
N PRO A 83 -6.07 -26.98 -7.16
CA PRO A 83 -5.66 -26.62 -8.51
C PRO A 83 -6.38 -25.37 -9.00
N ILE A 84 -5.81 -24.68 -9.99
CA ILE A 84 -6.32 -23.37 -10.44
C ILE A 84 -7.72 -23.40 -11.05
N ASN A 85 -8.17 -24.57 -11.48
CA ASN A 85 -9.52 -24.82 -12.01
C ASN A 85 -10.55 -25.11 -10.90
N GLN A 86 -10.10 -25.52 -9.72
CA GLN A 86 -10.95 -25.86 -8.58
C GLN A 86 -10.24 -25.42 -7.29
N VAL A 87 -10.45 -24.16 -6.93
CA VAL A 87 -9.84 -23.56 -5.75
C VAL A 87 -10.67 -23.93 -4.52
N PHE A 88 -9.98 -24.35 -3.46
CA PHE A 88 -10.54 -24.53 -2.14
C PHE A 88 -9.93 -23.50 -1.19
N PHE A 89 -10.64 -23.19 -0.12
CA PHE A 89 -10.11 -22.31 0.93
C PHE A 89 -10.62 -22.75 2.29
N THR A 90 -9.82 -22.48 3.32
CA THR A 90 -10.23 -22.70 4.71
C THR A 90 -10.67 -21.39 5.33
N ILE A 91 -11.68 -21.49 6.20
CA ILE A 91 -12.15 -20.39 7.02
C ILE A 91 -11.85 -20.75 8.46
N LYS A 92 -11.08 -19.89 9.12
CA LYS A 92 -10.89 -19.90 10.58
C LYS A 92 -12.09 -19.23 11.23
N PRO A 93 -12.97 -19.98 11.93
CA PRO A 93 -14.15 -19.41 12.56
C PRO A 93 -13.77 -18.42 13.66
N THR A 94 -14.61 -17.41 13.89
CA THR A 94 -14.50 -16.54 15.07
C THR A 94 -15.03 -17.25 16.32
N GLU A 95 -14.68 -16.73 17.50
CA GLU A 95 -15.16 -17.28 18.77
C GLU A 95 -16.69 -17.47 18.78
N GLY A 96 -17.14 -18.64 19.25
CA GLY A 96 -18.55 -19.01 19.31
C GLY A 96 -19.12 -19.65 18.04
N ILE A 97 -18.38 -19.65 16.92
CA ILE A 97 -18.77 -20.34 15.69
C ILE A 97 -18.09 -21.72 15.65
N GLN A 98 -18.87 -22.78 15.47
CA GLN A 98 -18.37 -24.14 15.33
C GLN A 98 -18.41 -24.56 13.87
N ALA A 99 -17.29 -25.01 13.31
CA ALA A 99 -17.23 -25.46 11.92
C ALA A 99 -18.23 -26.61 11.62
N THR A 100 -18.50 -27.48 12.61
CA THR A 100 -19.42 -28.61 12.50
C THR A 100 -20.90 -28.24 12.53
N SER A 101 -21.26 -26.97 12.79
CA SER A 101 -22.67 -26.54 12.78
C SER A 101 -23.19 -26.27 11.36
N PHE A 102 -22.29 -26.18 10.38
CA PHE A 102 -22.65 -25.95 8.98
C PHE A 102 -22.83 -27.27 8.24
N LYS A 103 -23.65 -27.23 7.19
CA LYS A 103 -23.95 -28.38 6.34
C LYS A 103 -23.36 -28.19 4.96
N GLU A 104 -23.07 -29.30 4.30
CA GLU A 104 -22.57 -29.28 2.93
C GLU A 104 -23.51 -28.48 2.02
N GLY A 105 -22.93 -27.55 1.25
CA GLY A 105 -23.68 -26.65 0.38
C GLY A 105 -24.04 -25.30 1.00
N ASP A 106 -23.85 -25.09 2.31
CA ASP A 106 -24.05 -23.77 2.94
C ASP A 106 -23.15 -22.72 2.28
N LYS A 107 -23.73 -21.58 1.92
CA LYS A 107 -23.03 -20.53 1.17
C LYS A 107 -22.34 -19.53 2.09
N PHE A 108 -21.12 -19.17 1.73
CA PHE A 108 -20.35 -18.12 2.36
C PHE A 108 -20.06 -16.97 1.40
N TYR A 109 -19.95 -15.78 1.98
CA TYR A 109 -19.86 -14.52 1.25
C TYR A 109 -18.63 -13.72 1.69
N ILE A 110 -18.14 -12.89 0.78
CA ILE A 110 -16.96 -12.04 1.01
C ILE A 110 -17.22 -10.62 0.49
N GLY A 111 -16.55 -9.63 1.07
CA GLY A 111 -16.55 -8.27 0.52
C GLY A 111 -15.96 -8.21 -0.89
N SER A 112 -16.63 -7.51 -1.80
CA SER A 112 -16.22 -7.38 -3.21
C SER A 112 -14.77 -6.88 -3.40
N GLU A 113 -14.28 -6.09 -2.46
CA GLU A 113 -12.96 -5.48 -2.41
C GLU A 113 -11.85 -6.43 -1.90
N LYS A 114 -12.23 -7.60 -1.39
CA LYS A 114 -11.32 -8.63 -0.84
C LYS A 114 -11.11 -9.81 -1.79
N LEU A 115 -11.27 -9.57 -3.09
CA LEU A 115 -11.03 -10.54 -4.16
C LEU A 115 -9.85 -10.14 -5.06
N LEU A 116 -9.02 -11.12 -5.41
CA LEU A 116 -7.88 -11.00 -6.32
C LEU A 116 -8.19 -11.63 -7.68
N PRO A 117 -7.92 -10.94 -8.80
CA PRO A 117 -8.00 -11.53 -10.13
C PRO A 117 -7.06 -12.73 -10.27
N LEU A 118 -7.54 -13.81 -10.89
CA LEU A 118 -6.77 -15.05 -11.10
C LEU A 118 -5.49 -14.80 -11.92
N ASP A 119 -5.50 -13.84 -12.84
CA ASP A 119 -4.32 -13.42 -13.64
C ASP A 119 -3.11 -12.98 -12.80
N LYS A 120 -3.32 -12.62 -11.52
CA LYS A 120 -2.21 -12.30 -10.60
C LYS A 120 -1.37 -13.52 -10.23
N PHE A 121 -1.95 -14.72 -10.36
CA PHE A 121 -1.33 -15.99 -10.02
C PHE A 121 -0.86 -16.76 -11.25
N LEU A 122 -1.22 -16.31 -12.46
CA LEU A 122 -0.74 -16.85 -13.72
C LEU A 122 0.58 -16.18 -14.15
N PRO A 123 1.50 -16.92 -14.81
CA PRO A 123 2.68 -16.32 -15.38
C PRO A 123 2.28 -15.29 -16.44
N LYS A 124 2.81 -14.07 -16.30
CA LYS A 124 2.55 -13.02 -17.28
C LYS A 124 3.23 -13.39 -18.60
N PRO A 125 2.55 -13.21 -19.75
CA PRO A 125 3.20 -13.38 -21.04
C PRO A 125 4.44 -12.48 -21.10
N LYS A 126 5.57 -13.03 -21.57
CA LYS A 126 6.79 -12.25 -21.74
C LYS A 126 6.47 -11.06 -22.64
N PRO A 127 6.85 -9.83 -22.26
CA PRO A 127 6.64 -8.69 -23.14
C PRO A 127 7.33 -8.96 -24.48
N PRO A 128 6.74 -8.56 -25.62
CA PRO A 128 7.38 -8.68 -26.91
C PRO A 128 8.79 -8.05 -26.87
N PRO A 129 9.78 -8.63 -27.55
CA PRO A 129 11.10 -8.01 -27.69
C PRO A 129 10.93 -6.57 -28.21
N GLY A 130 11.37 -5.59 -27.43
CA GLY A 130 11.28 -4.16 -27.80
C GLY A 130 10.13 -3.37 -27.17
N ALA A 131 9.29 -3.97 -26.31
CA ALA A 131 8.28 -3.20 -25.59
C ALA A 131 8.94 -2.12 -24.70
N PRO A 132 8.57 -0.82 -24.84
CA PRO A 132 9.16 0.25 -24.04
C PRO A 132 8.85 -0.01 -22.56
N LYS A 133 9.90 -0.09 -21.73
CA LYS A 133 9.76 -0.15 -20.27
C LYS A 133 8.88 1.04 -19.86
N LEU A 134 7.68 0.77 -19.35
CA LEU A 134 6.84 1.79 -18.70
C LEU A 134 7.70 2.47 -17.62
N LYS A 135 8.15 3.69 -17.89
CA LYS A 135 8.72 4.58 -16.87
C LYS A 135 7.63 4.74 -15.83
N ARG A 136 7.79 4.11 -14.66
CA ARG A 136 7.02 4.48 -13.46
C ARG A 136 7.13 6.00 -13.33
N ALA A 137 6.01 6.70 -13.45
CA ALA A 137 5.95 8.11 -13.12
C ALA A 137 6.22 8.22 -11.61
N GLY A 138 7.43 8.64 -11.24
CA GLY A 138 7.82 8.80 -9.84
C GLY A 138 9.25 8.34 -9.61
N GLY A 139 10.21 9.22 -9.88
CA GLY A 139 11.61 8.92 -9.61
C GLY A 139 12.66 9.93 -10.08
N SER A 140 12.32 11.13 -10.56
CA SER A 140 13.31 12.20 -10.74
C SER A 140 13.41 13.05 -9.47
N ARG A 141 14.03 12.48 -8.43
CA ARG A 141 14.70 13.26 -7.38
C ARG A 141 16.19 12.94 -7.47
N GLY A 142 16.90 13.73 -8.27
CA GLY A 142 18.34 13.67 -8.36
C GLY A 142 18.87 14.54 -9.49
N GLY A 143 19.29 15.76 -9.15
CA GLY A 143 20.28 16.50 -9.96
C GLY A 143 19.78 17.58 -10.91
N ALA A 144 19.10 18.61 -10.40
CA ALA A 144 19.09 19.93 -11.06
C ALA A 144 18.78 21.03 -10.04
N ARG A 145 19.76 21.36 -9.19
CA ARG A 145 19.71 22.54 -8.32
C ARG A 145 21.08 23.21 -8.34
N GLY A 146 21.20 24.22 -9.19
CA GLY A 146 22.41 25.02 -9.31
C GLY A 146 22.22 26.10 -10.37
N GLY A 147 21.40 27.11 -10.08
CA GLY A 147 21.14 28.18 -11.03
C GLY A 147 20.42 29.36 -10.39
N ARG A 148 20.98 29.91 -9.30
CA ARG A 148 20.61 31.25 -8.83
C ARG A 148 21.71 31.87 -7.95
N GLY A 149 22.42 32.84 -8.52
CA GLY A 149 23.42 33.68 -7.86
C GLY A 149 24.50 34.06 -8.86
N GLY A 150 24.82 35.30 -9.17
CA GLY A 150 24.39 36.57 -8.58
C GLY A 150 24.78 37.72 -9.49
N PHE A 151 24.20 38.88 -9.17
CA PHE A 151 24.49 40.18 -9.75
C PHE A 151 25.97 40.57 -9.57
N GLY A 152 26.52 41.23 -10.60
CA GLY A 152 27.46 42.33 -10.46
C GLY A 152 28.89 42.00 -9.99
N ALA A 153 29.84 42.01 -10.92
CA ALA A 153 31.24 42.29 -10.61
C ALA A 153 31.80 43.30 -11.61
N ARG A 154 31.53 44.57 -11.30
CA ARG A 154 32.25 45.73 -11.81
C ARG A 154 33.51 45.85 -10.94
N GLY A 155 34.69 45.60 -11.50
CA GLY A 155 35.94 46.03 -10.87
C GLY A 155 37.11 45.06 -10.96
N GLY A 156 38.10 45.46 -11.75
CA GLY A 156 39.46 45.57 -11.22
C GLY A 156 40.42 44.40 -11.46
N GLY A 157 41.40 44.65 -12.34
CA GLY A 157 42.79 44.43 -11.95
C GLY A 157 43.59 43.33 -12.65
N ARG A 158 44.32 43.75 -13.69
CA ARG A 158 45.80 43.73 -13.73
C ARG A 158 46.52 42.37 -13.86
N GLY A 159 47.12 42.19 -15.05
CA GLY A 159 48.36 41.41 -15.29
C GLY A 159 48.13 40.09 -16.05
N GLY A 160 48.86 39.74 -17.11
CA GLY A 160 49.99 40.38 -17.76
C GLY A 160 50.59 39.42 -18.82
N PHE A 161 51.12 40.02 -19.89
CA PHE A 161 52.28 39.61 -20.71
C PHE A 161 52.37 38.24 -21.45
N GLY A 162 52.65 38.39 -22.76
CA GLY A 162 53.51 37.50 -23.57
C GLY A 162 52.75 36.57 -24.51
N GLY A 163 52.94 36.53 -25.82
CA GLY A 163 53.89 37.16 -26.71
C GLY A 163 54.03 36.31 -27.99
N GLY A 164 53.83 36.92 -29.16
CA GLY A 164 54.29 36.45 -30.48
C GLY A 164 53.47 35.32 -31.15
N ARG A 165 53.53 35.07 -32.46
CA ARG A 165 54.00 35.81 -33.65
C ARG A 165 53.67 34.89 -34.84
N GLY A 166 53.09 35.42 -35.92
CA GLY A 166 53.05 34.79 -37.27
C GLY A 166 51.98 33.71 -37.48
N GLY A 167 51.30 33.58 -38.61
CA GLY A 167 51.46 34.19 -39.93
C GLY A 167 51.23 33.14 -41.02
N ALA A 168 50.58 33.59 -42.11
CA ALA A 168 50.46 32.97 -43.44
C ALA A 168 49.38 31.88 -43.65
N GLY A 169 48.52 32.14 -44.64
CA GLY A 169 47.54 31.22 -45.22
C GLY A 169 46.26 31.92 -45.59
#